data_AF-A0A941S2Y2-F1
#
_entry.id   AF-A0A941S2Y2-F1
#
_cell.length_a   1.000
_cell.length_b   1.000
_cell.length_c   1.000
_cell.angle_alpha   90.00
_cell.angle_beta   90.00
_cell.angle_gamma   90.00
#
_symmetry.space_group_name_H-M   'P 1'
#
loop_
_entity.id
_entity.type
_entity.pdbx_description
1 polymer ?
#
loop_
_entity_poly.entity_id
_entity_poly.type
_entity_poly.pdbx_seq_one_letter_code
_entity_poly.pdbx_strand_id
1 'polypeptide(L)'
;MQYKTIVLELLQQRTEMHDQLRKDRKLLPALEFYARELKTSHEAWKETFSEAKPGSDPSQIASEAMEMAVKELEDRLQTASQDNDQVALSLDAAMTFVRNHTSRG
;
A
#
# COMPACT_ATOMS: atom_id res chain seq x y z
N MET A 1 -10.61 -7.14 -16.04
CA MET A 1 -9.34 -6.83 -15.35
C MET A 1 -9.14 -7.79 -14.19
N GLN A 2 -7.92 -8.32 -14.01
CA GLN A 2 -7.60 -9.30 -12.96
C GLN A 2 -6.99 -8.61 -11.72
N TYR A 3 -7.79 -7.78 -11.01
CA TYR A 3 -7.30 -7.01 -9.85
C TYR A 3 -6.71 -7.90 -8.75
N LYS A 4 -7.34 -9.06 -8.49
CA LYS A 4 -6.87 -10.01 -7.48
C LYS A 4 -5.50 -10.59 -7.81
N THR A 5 -5.21 -10.84 -9.08
CA THR A 5 -3.90 -11.36 -9.51
C THR A 5 -2.81 -10.31 -9.26
N ILE A 6 -3.07 -9.06 -9.63
CA ILE A 6 -2.14 -7.94 -9.42
C ILE A 6 -1.84 -7.77 -7.92
N VAL A 7 -2.88 -7.72 -7.09
CA VAL A 7 -2.70 -7.61 -5.63
C VAL A 7 -1.96 -8.82 -5.07
N LEU A 8 -2.24 -10.04 -5.56
CA LEU A 8 -1.51 -11.23 -5.12
C LEU A 8 -0.03 -11.15 -5.47
N GLU A 9 0.32 -10.71 -6.67
CA GLU A 9 1.71 -10.52 -7.10
C GLU A 9 2.41 -9.46 -6.24
N LEU A 10 1.75 -8.33 -5.96
CA LEU A 10 2.27 -7.28 -5.07
C LEU A 10 2.53 -7.79 -3.65
N LEU A 11 1.62 -8.62 -3.11
CA LEU A 11 1.81 -9.25 -1.81
C LEU A 11 2.94 -10.30 -1.84
N GLN A 12 3.06 -11.08 -2.91
CA GLN A 12 4.12 -12.08 -3.07
C GLN A 12 5.51 -11.45 -3.21
N GLN A 13 5.62 -10.28 -3.82
CA GLN A 13 6.86 -9.49 -3.84
C GLN A 13 7.29 -9.05 -2.43
N ARG A 14 6.38 -9.06 -1.45
CA ARG A 14 6.60 -8.64 -0.07
C ARG A 14 6.39 -9.82 0.89
N THR A 15 7.38 -10.71 0.92
CA THR A 15 7.32 -11.99 1.68
C THR A 15 6.93 -11.81 3.14
N GLU A 16 7.42 -10.77 3.82
CA GLU A 16 7.13 -10.50 5.24
C GLU A 16 5.64 -10.23 5.50
N MET A 17 5.04 -9.36 4.68
CA MET A 17 3.62 -9.03 4.78
C MET A 17 2.75 -10.23 4.40
N HIS A 18 3.11 -10.94 3.33
CA HIS A 18 2.40 -12.15 2.91
C HIS A 18 2.42 -13.23 4.00
N ASP A 19 3.56 -13.45 4.64
CA ASP A 19 3.70 -14.43 5.72
C ASP A 19 2.94 -14.02 6.98
N GLN A 20 2.92 -12.73 7.32
CA GLN A 20 2.12 -12.20 8.42
C GLN A 20 0.62 -12.41 8.17
N LEU A 21 0.13 -12.02 7.00
CA LEU A 21 -1.27 -12.22 6.60
C LEU A 21 -1.65 -13.70 6.58
N ARG A 22 -0.72 -14.59 6.21
CA ARG A 22 -0.92 -16.04 6.24
C ARG A 22 -0.99 -16.58 7.66
N LYS A 23 -0.10 -16.15 8.56
CA LYS A 23 -0.12 -16.51 9.99
C LYS A 23 -1.43 -16.06 10.65
N ASP A 24 -1.88 -14.86 10.31
CA ASP A 24 -3.11 -14.28 10.86
C ASP A 24 -4.39 -14.84 10.21
N ARG A 25 -4.26 -15.74 9.21
CA ARG A 25 -5.38 -16.26 8.39
C ARG A 25 -6.22 -15.15 7.74
N LYS A 26 -5.62 -13.98 7.53
CA LYS A 26 -6.23 -12.78 6.95
C LYS A 26 -5.86 -12.57 5.49
N LEU A 27 -5.06 -13.46 4.90
CA LEU A 27 -4.61 -13.36 3.51
C LEU A 27 -5.77 -13.18 2.51
N LEU A 28 -6.79 -14.04 2.57
CA LEU A 28 -7.94 -13.94 1.65
C LEU A 28 -8.78 -12.66 1.90
N PRO A 29 -9.17 -12.32 3.14
CA PRO A 29 -9.82 -11.04 3.42
C PRO A 29 -9.02 -9.82 2.97
N ALA A 30 -7.70 -9.81 3.19
CA ALA A 30 -6.82 -8.71 2.78
C ALA A 30 -6.72 -8.62 1.25
N LEU A 31 -6.61 -9.76 0.56
CA LEU A 31 -6.62 -9.81 -0.90
C LEU A 31 -7.91 -9.23 -1.49
N GLU A 32 -9.07 -9.61 -0.94
CA GLU A 32 -10.36 -9.05 -1.36
C GLU A 32 -10.47 -7.55 -1.07
N PHE A 33 -9.96 -7.11 0.08
CA PHE A 33 -9.94 -5.70 0.47
C PHE A 33 -9.11 -4.87 -0.51
N TYR A 34 -7.85 -5.22 -0.69
CA TYR A 34 -6.94 -4.50 -1.59
C TYR A 34 -7.37 -4.60 -3.05
N ALA A 35 -7.96 -5.71 -3.49
CA ALA A 35 -8.50 -5.81 -4.85
C ALA A 35 -9.69 -4.87 -5.09
N ARG A 36 -10.53 -4.64 -4.07
CA ARG A 36 -11.61 -3.65 -4.15
C ARG A 36 -11.04 -2.23 -4.16
N GLU A 37 -10.08 -1.93 -3.31
CA GLU A 37 -9.42 -0.62 -3.30
C GLU A 37 -8.75 -0.32 -4.65
N LEU A 38 -7.98 -1.27 -5.19
CA LEU A 38 -7.34 -1.13 -6.51
C LEU A 38 -8.37 -0.85 -7.60
N LYS A 39 -9.51 -1.54 -7.58
CA LYS A 39 -10.60 -1.30 -8.53
C LYS A 39 -11.15 0.13 -8.39
N THR A 40 -11.43 0.57 -7.17
CA THR A 40 -11.97 1.92 -6.92
C THR A 40 -10.98 3.01 -7.35
N SER A 41 -9.70 2.90 -6.98
CA SER A 41 -8.67 3.86 -7.40
C SER A 41 -8.51 3.84 -8.92
N HIS A 42 -8.52 2.67 -9.56
CA HIS A 42 -8.45 2.59 -11.03
C HIS A 42 -9.63 3.29 -11.71
N GLU A 43 -10.86 3.13 -11.21
CA GLU A 43 -12.03 3.81 -11.75
C GLU A 43 -11.93 5.34 -11.55
N ALA A 44 -11.47 5.80 -10.39
CA ALA A 44 -11.26 7.23 -10.12
C ALA A 44 -10.16 7.84 -11.00
N TRP A 45 -9.03 7.15 -11.19
CA TRP A 45 -7.96 7.60 -12.09
C TRP A 45 -8.41 7.61 -13.55
N LYS A 46 -9.23 6.63 -13.97
CA LYS A 46 -9.82 6.62 -15.32
C LYS A 46 -10.72 7.83 -15.57
N GLU A 47 -11.55 8.20 -14.61
CA GLU A 47 -12.42 9.37 -14.70
C GLU A 47 -11.57 10.64 -14.81
N THR A 48 -10.61 10.81 -13.90
CA THR A 48 -9.65 11.93 -13.88
C THR A 48 -8.92 12.09 -15.23
N PHE A 49 -8.43 11.00 -15.82
CA PHE A 49 -7.73 11.04 -17.10
C PHE A 49 -8.65 11.23 -18.30
N SER A 50 -9.89 10.76 -18.23
CA SER A 50 -10.90 11.04 -19.27
C SER A 50 -11.26 12.52 -19.32
N GLU A 51 -11.33 13.17 -18.16
CA GLU A 51 -11.56 14.62 -18.06
C GLU A 51 -10.33 15.44 -18.46
N ALA A 52 -9.13 15.00 -18.05
CA ALA A 52 -7.88 15.72 -18.32
C ALA A 52 -7.43 15.62 -19.77
N LYS A 53 -7.77 14.52 -20.47
CA LYS A 53 -7.37 14.27 -21.87
C LYS A 53 -8.57 13.86 -22.74
N PRO A 54 -9.51 14.78 -23.00
CA PRO A 54 -10.67 14.49 -23.85
C PRO A 54 -10.19 14.19 -25.28
N GLY A 55 -10.31 12.93 -25.70
CA GLY A 55 -9.89 12.46 -27.03
C GLY A 55 -8.73 11.46 -27.04
N SER A 56 -8.16 11.12 -25.87
CA SER A 56 -7.24 9.99 -25.76
C SER A 56 -7.96 8.65 -25.91
N ASP A 57 -7.23 7.64 -26.36
CA ASP A 57 -7.80 6.30 -26.55
C ASP A 57 -8.20 5.69 -25.18
N PRO A 58 -9.41 5.12 -25.05
CA PRO A 58 -9.87 4.54 -23.79
C PRO A 58 -8.96 3.45 -23.22
N SER A 59 -8.22 2.72 -24.06
CA SER A 59 -7.26 1.71 -23.61
C SER A 59 -5.98 2.32 -23.04
N GLN A 60 -5.53 3.46 -23.58
CA GLN A 60 -4.41 4.23 -23.02
C GLN A 60 -4.79 4.81 -21.67
N ILE A 61 -5.98 5.42 -21.58
CA ILE A 61 -6.51 5.96 -20.33
C ILE A 61 -6.62 4.88 -19.25
N ALA A 62 -7.14 3.70 -19.61
CA ALA A 62 -7.23 2.57 -18.68
C ALA A 62 -5.86 2.04 -18.25
N SER A 63 -4.87 2.06 -19.14
CA SER A 63 -3.50 1.60 -18.83
C SER A 63 -2.80 2.58 -17.89
N GLU A 64 -2.84 3.88 -18.19
CA GLU A 64 -2.29 4.94 -17.33
C GLU A 64 -2.97 4.93 -15.95
N ALA A 65 -4.30 4.81 -15.91
CA ALA A 65 -5.06 4.78 -14.67
C ALA A 65 -4.71 3.56 -13.80
N MET A 66 -4.49 2.40 -14.42
CA MET A 66 -4.06 1.20 -13.71
C MET A 66 -2.67 1.38 -13.11
N GLU A 67 -1.72 1.96 -13.86
CA GLU A 67 -0.37 2.24 -13.37
C GLU A 67 -0.39 3.16 -12.13
N MET A 68 -1.20 4.22 -12.18
CA MET A 68 -1.37 5.13 -11.04
C MET A 68 -2.02 4.44 -9.84
N ALA A 69 -3.06 3.64 -10.06
CA ALA A 69 -3.74 2.91 -8.98
C ALA A 69 -2.84 1.85 -8.32
N VAL A 70 -2.01 1.16 -9.10
CA VAL A 70 -1.02 0.20 -8.57
C VAL A 70 0.02 0.92 -7.74
N LYS A 71 0.57 2.03 -8.23
CA LYS A 71 1.57 2.83 -7.52
C LYS A 71 1.03 3.38 -6.19
N GLU A 72 -0.22 3.85 -6.18
CA GLU A 72 -0.89 4.31 -4.95
C GLU A 72 -1.07 3.17 -3.94
N LEU A 73 -1.46 1.98 -4.41
CA LEU A 73 -1.57 0.80 -3.55
C LEU A 73 -0.20 0.37 -2.99
N GLU A 74 0.86 0.37 -3.80
CA GLU A 74 2.22 0.05 -3.37
C GLU A 74 2.74 0.99 -2.27
N ASP A 75 2.51 2.29 -2.41
CA ASP A 75 2.90 3.32 -1.43
C ASP A 75 2.18 3.13 -0.09
N ARG A 76 0.88 2.81 -0.13
CA ARG A 76 0.08 2.49 1.06
C ARG A 76 0.55 1.21 1.75
N LEU A 77 0.88 0.17 0.99
CA LEU A 77 1.41 -1.08 1.52
C LEU A 77 2.81 -0.87 2.14
N GLN A 78 3.64 -0.01 1.56
CA GLN A 78 4.95 0.33 2.11
C GLN A 78 4.83 1.09 3.43
N THR A 79 3.94 2.08 3.48
CA THR A 79 3.67 2.84 4.72
C THR A 79 3.15 1.92 5.83
N ALA A 80 2.23 0.99 5.51
CA ALA A 80 1.70 0.02 6.47
C ALA A 80 2.77 -0.95 7.00
N SER A 81 3.79 -1.26 6.19
CA SER A 81 4.93 -2.08 6.64
C SER A 81 5.82 -1.32 7.62
N GLN A 82 6.11 -0.04 7.34
CA GLN A 82 7.00 0.78 8.18
C GLN A 82 6.39 1.15 9.54
N ASP A 83 5.07 1.25 9.64
CA ASP A 83 4.38 1.53 10.91
C ASP A 83 4.48 0.34 11.89
N ASN A 84 4.53 -0.88 11.36
CA ASN A 84 4.63 -2.10 12.17
C ASN A 84 6.04 -2.31 12.77
N ASP A 85 7.09 -1.79 12.11
CA ASP A 85 8.47 -1.80 12.62
C ASP A 85 8.73 -0.75 13.72
N GLN A 86 7.95 0.34 13.75
CA GLN A 86 8.13 1.40 14.74
C GLN A 86 7.55 1.03 16.12
N VAL A 87 6.56 0.15 16.18
CA VAL A 87 6.01 -0.33 17.47
C VAL A 87 7.00 -1.28 18.18
N ALA A 88 8.00 -1.81 17.47
CA ALA A 88 9.09 -2.60 18.04
C ALA A 88 10.28 -1.75 18.56
N LEU A 89 10.27 -0.43 18.35
CA LEU A 89 11.19 0.48 19.05
C LEU A 89 10.66 0.74 20.47
N SER A 90 10.90 -0.26 21.31
CA SER A 90 10.67 -0.35 22.74
C SER A 90 10.64 1.02 23.44
N LEU A 91 9.62 1.24 24.28
CA LEU A 91 9.49 2.36 25.23
C LEU A 91 10.79 2.65 26.01
N ASP A 92 11.64 1.64 26.18
CA ASP A 92 12.96 1.73 26.80
C ASP A 92 13.97 2.59 26.00
N ALA A 93 13.93 2.53 24.66
CA ALA A 93 14.74 3.37 23.78
C ALA A 93 14.32 4.84 23.86
N ALA A 94 13.00 5.12 23.96
CA ALA A 94 12.47 6.46 24.16
C ALA A 94 12.86 7.05 25.53
N MET A 95 12.83 6.24 26.60
CA MET A 95 13.28 6.66 27.93
C MET A 95 14.79 6.97 27.96
N THR A 96 15.60 6.22 27.20
CA THR A 96 17.05 6.46 27.11
C THR A 96 17.37 7.79 26.40
N PHE A 97 16.58 8.16 25.38
CA PHE A 97 16.74 9.44 24.67
C PHE A 97 16.45 10.65 25.58
N VAL A 98 15.37 10.60 26.37
CA VAL A 98 15.03 11.66 27.34
C VAL A 98 16.09 11.80 28.43
N ARG A 99 16.68 10.68 28.87
CA ARG A 99 17.73 10.67 29.89
C ARG A 99 19.04 11.31 29.43
N ASN A 100 19.39 11.17 28.15
CA ASN A 100 20.61 11.78 27.60
C ASN A 100 20.49 13.27 27.28
N HIS A 101 19.27 13.80 27.13
CA HIS A 101 19.06 15.23 26.84
C HIS A 101 18.84 16.11 28.08
N THR A 102 18.73 15.52 29.28
CA THR A 102 18.53 16.25 30.55
C THR A 102 19.76 16.29 31.45
N SER A 103 20.90 15.76 30.98
CA SER A 103 22.17 15.81 31.71
C SER A 103 23.27 16.49 30.87
N ARG A 104 23.08 17.78 30.61
CA ARG A 104 24.17 18.73 30.42
C ARG A 104 23.82 19.97 31.24
N GLY A 105 24.39 20.01 32.45
CA GLY A 105 24.62 21.26 33.16
C GLY A 105 25.70 22.09 32.48
#